data_AF-A0A353PDL6-F1
#
_entry.id   AF-A0A353PDL6-F1
#
_cell.length_a   1.000
_cell.length_b   1.000
_cell.length_c   1.000
_cell.angle_alpha   90.00
_cell.angle_beta   90.00
_cell.angle_gamma   90.00
#
_symmetry.space_group_name_H-M   'P 1'
#
loop_
_entity.id
_entity.type
_entity.pdbx_description
1 polymer ?
#
loop_
_entity_poly.entity_id
_entity_poly.type
_entity_poly.pdbx_seq_one_letter_code
_entity_poly.pdbx_strand_id
1 'polypeptide(L)'
;THREPKSHSREVTFQADVGDRQTLLRALAGLSERVAEELRAAGRSGSTVGIKLRFADFETRTRVRTLAVPTHAGTAIFAGARACLDRIDLDRKVRLLGVRVGELRIDQTRALETAAHVAEGQMLTLDFGHPDDPAV
;
A
#
# COMPACT_ATOMS: atom_id res chain seq x y z
N THR A 1 -9.71 -8.03 24.03
CA THR A 1 -10.22 -8.48 22.72
C THR A 1 -9.53 -7.72 21.60
N HIS A 2 -8.38 -8.18 21.11
CA HIS A 2 -7.66 -7.53 20.01
C HIS A 2 -8.09 -8.16 18.68
N ARG A 3 -8.85 -7.43 17.86
CA ARG A 3 -9.33 -7.92 16.57
C ARG A 3 -8.30 -7.49 15.53
N GLU A 4 -7.55 -8.44 14.98
CA GLU A 4 -6.63 -8.14 13.88
C GLU A 4 -7.40 -7.49 12.73
N PRO A 5 -6.98 -6.31 12.24
CA PRO A 5 -7.67 -5.65 11.15
C PRO A 5 -7.57 -6.51 9.89
N LYS A 6 -8.72 -6.94 9.36
CA LYS A 6 -8.82 -7.78 8.14
C LYS A 6 -8.83 -6.97 6.84
N SER A 7 -8.98 -5.64 6.93
CA SER A 7 -8.93 -4.73 5.79
C SER A 7 -8.56 -3.32 6.25
N HIS A 8 -7.77 -2.61 5.43
CA HIS A 8 -7.52 -1.17 5.57
C HIS A 8 -8.37 -0.43 4.53
N SER A 9 -9.05 0.63 4.93
CA SER A 9 -9.83 1.46 4.01
C SER A 9 -9.71 2.93 4.38
N ARG A 10 -9.65 3.77 3.36
CA ARG A 10 -9.58 5.23 3.49
C ARG A 10 -10.59 5.84 2.54
N GLU A 11 -11.32 6.84 3.01
CA GLU A 11 -12.29 7.56 2.20
C GLU A 11 -12.10 9.06 2.32
N VAL A 12 -12.46 9.76 1.24
CA VAL A 12 -12.50 11.22 1.17
C VAL A 12 -13.90 11.63 0.76
N THR A 13 -14.45 12.56 1.53
CA THR A 13 -15.70 13.25 1.19
C THR A 13 -15.33 14.57 0.52
N PHE A 14 -15.82 14.78 -0.69
CA PHE A 14 -15.57 16.02 -1.42
C PHE A 14 -16.46 17.13 -0.90
N GLN A 15 -15.94 18.37 -0.85
CA GLN A 15 -16.70 19.55 -0.45
C GLN A 15 -17.74 19.96 -1.50
N ALA A 16 -17.43 19.73 -2.78
CA ALA A 16 -18.34 19.92 -3.90
C ALA A 16 -18.39 18.64 -4.73
N ASP A 17 -19.55 18.30 -5.29
CA ASP A 17 -19.72 17.07 -6.06
C ASP A 17 -18.83 17.10 -7.33
N VAL A 18 -17.99 16.08 -7.50
CA VAL A 18 -16.96 16.01 -8.54
C VAL A 18 -17.47 15.16 -9.70
N GLY A 19 -17.62 15.76 -10.87
CA GLY A 19 -17.83 15.03 -12.14
C GLY A 19 -16.54 14.84 -12.96
N ASP A 20 -15.46 15.52 -12.59
CA ASP A 20 -14.21 15.48 -13.34
C ASP A 20 -13.39 14.22 -13.02
N ARG A 21 -13.14 13.40 -14.05
CA ARG A 21 -12.37 12.16 -13.92
C ARG A 21 -10.94 12.41 -13.47
N GLN A 22 -10.32 13.53 -13.85
CA GLN A 22 -8.94 13.83 -13.46
C GLN A 22 -8.82 14.08 -11.95
N THR A 23 -9.81 14.78 -11.38
CA THR A 23 -9.92 15.03 -9.94
C THR A 23 -10.14 13.74 -9.16
N LEU A 24 -10.98 12.84 -9.65
CA LEU A 24 -11.16 11.51 -9.05
C LEU A 24 -9.86 10.71 -9.08
N LEU A 25 -9.12 10.73 -10.19
CA LEU A 25 -7.84 10.04 -10.30
C LEU A 25 -6.78 10.59 -9.34
N ARG A 26 -6.71 11.93 -9.17
CA ARG A 26 -5.81 12.55 -8.17
C ARG A 26 -6.15 12.12 -6.75
N ALA A 27 -7.43 12.16 -6.39
CA ALA A 27 -7.90 11.70 -5.08
C ALA A 27 -7.61 10.20 -4.88
N LEU A 28 -7.82 9.38 -5.91
CA LEU A 28 -7.54 7.95 -5.90
C LEU A 28 -6.07 7.66 -5.68
N ALA A 29 -5.16 8.39 -6.34
CA ALA A 29 -3.72 8.26 -6.15
C ALA A 29 -3.31 8.56 -4.70
N GLY A 30 -3.77 9.70 -4.15
CA GLY A 30 -3.47 10.08 -2.77
C GLY A 30 -4.04 9.11 -1.73
N LEU A 31 -5.25 8.58 -1.95
CA LEU A 31 -5.83 7.54 -1.07
C LEU A 31 -5.05 6.22 -1.16
N SER A 32 -4.64 5.81 -2.36
CA SER A 32 -3.88 4.57 -2.58
C SER A 32 -2.51 4.63 -1.91
N GLU A 33 -1.84 5.79 -1.99
CA GLU A 33 -0.56 6.01 -1.33
C GLU A 33 -0.68 5.93 0.19
N ARG A 34 -1.66 6.63 0.78
CA ARG A 34 -1.92 6.58 2.23
C ARG A 34 -2.22 5.17 2.74
N VAL A 35 -3.03 4.41 1.99
CA VAL A 35 -3.31 3.00 2.35
C VAL A 35 -2.03 2.17 2.26
N ALA A 36 -1.21 2.39 1.23
CA ALA A 36 0.07 1.69 1.08
C ALA A 36 1.04 2.00 2.23
N GLU A 37 1.09 3.24 2.70
CA GLU A 37 1.89 3.65 3.85
C GLU A 37 1.43 2.95 5.13
N GLU A 38 0.12 2.91 5.39
CA GLU A 38 -0.43 2.18 6.55
C GLU A 38 -0.13 0.67 6.48
N LEU A 39 -0.25 0.06 5.31
CA LEU A 39 0.08 -1.35 5.10
C LEU A 39 1.57 -1.63 5.34
N ARG A 40 2.45 -0.76 4.83
CA ARG A 40 3.90 -0.84 5.07
C ARG A 40 4.25 -0.66 6.53
N ALA A 41 3.64 0.30 7.22
CA ALA A 41 3.84 0.53 8.65
C ALA A 41 3.36 -0.66 9.50
N ALA A 42 2.30 -1.34 9.06
CA ALA A 42 1.79 -2.53 9.71
C ALA A 42 2.53 -3.82 9.33
N GLY A 43 3.48 -3.79 8.38
CA GLY A 43 4.18 -4.97 7.87
C GLY A 43 3.25 -5.94 7.14
N ARG A 44 2.25 -5.43 6.42
CA ARG A 44 1.19 -6.22 5.79
C ARG A 44 1.08 -5.94 4.29
N SER A 45 0.65 -6.94 3.55
CA SER A 45 0.40 -6.89 2.11
C SER A 45 -1.05 -7.30 1.82
N GLY A 46 -1.71 -6.67 0.85
CA GLY A 46 -3.12 -6.95 0.52
C GLY A 46 -3.29 -7.54 -0.87
N SER A 47 -4.19 -8.51 -1.02
CA SER A 47 -4.46 -9.18 -2.31
C SER A 47 -5.71 -8.64 -3.01
N THR A 48 -6.55 -7.88 -2.32
CA THR A 48 -7.82 -7.40 -2.86
C THR A 48 -7.89 -5.89 -2.76
N VAL A 49 -8.20 -5.20 -3.86
CA VAL A 49 -8.36 -3.74 -3.94
C VAL A 49 -9.78 -3.41 -4.38
N GLY A 50 -10.42 -2.49 -3.68
CA GLY A 50 -11.76 -2.03 -4.00
C GLY A 50 -11.91 -0.52 -3.90
N ILE A 51 -12.91 -0.01 -4.60
CA ILE A 51 -13.34 1.38 -4.52
C ILE A 51 -14.81 1.45 -4.12
N LYS A 52 -15.15 2.49 -3.38
CA LYS A 52 -16.51 2.86 -3.00
C LYS A 52 -16.77 4.28 -3.49
N LEU A 53 -17.74 4.45 -4.36
CA LEU A 53 -18.20 5.74 -4.84
C LEU A 53 -19.59 6.00 -4.29
N ARG A 54 -19.81 7.19 -3.72
CA ARG A 54 -21.14 7.71 -3.45
C ARG A 54 -21.42 8.87 -4.38
N PHE A 55 -22.50 8.79 -5.12
CA PHE A 55 -22.96 9.87 -6.00
C PHE A 55 -23.73 10.94 -5.22
N ALA A 56 -23.94 12.10 -5.85
CA ALA A 56 -24.72 13.20 -5.30
C ALA A 56 -26.16 12.78 -4.95
N ASP A 57 -26.74 11.85 -5.72
CA ASP A 57 -28.06 11.23 -5.48
C ASP A 57 -28.06 10.18 -4.36
N PHE A 58 -27.01 10.14 -3.54
CA PHE A 58 -26.79 9.19 -2.44
C PHE A 58 -26.65 7.71 -2.86
N GLU A 59 -26.73 7.41 -4.16
CA GLU A 59 -26.46 6.09 -4.72
C GLU A 59 -25.00 5.68 -4.45
N THR A 60 -24.78 4.43 -4.02
CA THR A 60 -23.44 3.91 -3.74
C THR A 60 -23.08 2.81 -4.71
N ARG A 61 -21.95 2.95 -5.40
CA ARG A 61 -21.37 1.91 -6.27
C ARG A 61 -20.04 1.45 -5.70
N THR A 62 -19.92 0.13 -5.55
CA THR A 62 -18.70 -0.50 -5.06
C THR A 62 -18.20 -1.48 -6.10
N ARG A 63 -16.89 -1.43 -6.36
CA ARG A 63 -16.20 -2.42 -7.21
C ARG A 63 -14.95 -2.89 -6.51
N VAL A 64 -14.69 -4.18 -6.65
CA VAL A 64 -13.58 -4.85 -6.02
C VAL A 64 -12.90 -5.70 -7.08
N ARG A 65 -11.58 -5.78 -6.98
CA ARG A 65 -10.73 -6.59 -7.83
C ARG A 65 -9.67 -7.27 -6.99
N THR A 66 -9.53 -8.56 -7.18
CA THR A 66 -8.42 -9.34 -6.61
C THR A 66 -7.20 -9.22 -7.53
N LEU A 67 -6.06 -8.94 -6.93
CA LEU A 67 -4.75 -8.90 -7.57
C LEU A 67 -4.13 -10.31 -7.49
N ALA A 68 -3.36 -10.68 -8.51
CA ALA A 68 -2.68 -11.98 -8.53
C ALA A 68 -1.58 -12.09 -7.48
N VAL A 69 -0.97 -10.96 -7.12
CA VAL A 69 0.14 -10.89 -6.17
C VAL A 69 -0.25 -9.96 -5.02
N PRO A 70 -0.11 -10.38 -3.74
CA PRO A 70 -0.32 -9.50 -2.60
C PRO A 70 0.66 -8.34 -2.65
N THR A 71 0.17 -7.12 -2.46
CA THR A 71 0.99 -5.91 -2.59
C THR A 71 0.71 -4.91 -1.47
N HIS A 72 1.76 -4.16 -1.13
CA HIS A 72 1.72 -2.97 -0.27
C HIS A 72 2.26 -1.74 -1.02
N ALA A 73 2.39 -1.83 -2.35
CA ALA A 73 2.87 -0.74 -3.20
C ALA A 73 1.71 0.17 -3.62
N GLY A 74 1.87 1.48 -3.41
CA GLY A 74 0.85 2.48 -3.75
C GLY A 74 0.50 2.48 -5.24
N THR A 75 1.50 2.25 -6.11
CA THR A 75 1.32 2.17 -7.57
C THR A 75 0.46 0.98 -7.99
N ALA A 76 0.67 -0.19 -7.38
CA ALA A 76 -0.12 -1.40 -7.65
C ALA A 76 -1.56 -1.27 -7.14
N ILE A 77 -1.73 -0.69 -5.94
CA ILE A 77 -3.05 -0.38 -5.37
C ILE A 77 -3.78 0.62 -6.27
N PHE A 78 -3.12 1.69 -6.70
CA PHE A 78 -3.69 2.69 -7.60
C PHE A 78 -4.09 2.07 -8.95
N ALA A 79 -3.24 1.24 -9.55
CA ALA A 79 -3.56 0.56 -10.81
C ALA A 79 -4.79 -0.35 -10.67
N GLY A 80 -4.89 -1.10 -9.56
CA GLY A 80 -6.06 -1.91 -9.23
C GLY A 80 -7.32 -1.08 -9.04
N ALA A 81 -7.23 -0.01 -8.26
CA ALA A 81 -8.34 0.90 -7.98
C ALA A 81 -8.81 1.66 -9.23
N ARG A 82 -7.88 2.09 -10.09
CA ARG A 82 -8.16 2.73 -11.37
C ARG A 82 -8.91 1.79 -12.30
N ALA A 83 -8.49 0.54 -12.41
CA ALA A 83 -9.19 -0.47 -13.20
C ALA A 83 -10.62 -0.73 -12.68
N CYS A 84 -10.84 -0.60 -11.36
CA CYS A 84 -12.19 -0.65 -10.79
C CYS A 84 -13.01 0.60 -11.15
N LEU A 85 -12.38 1.79 -11.15
CA LEU A 85 -13.01 3.06 -11.51
C LEU A 85 -13.44 3.08 -12.97
N ASP A 86 -12.60 2.55 -13.86
CA ASP A 86 -12.89 2.43 -15.30
C ASP A 86 -14.07 1.50 -15.61
N ARG A 87 -14.50 0.67 -14.65
CA ARG A 87 -15.69 -0.19 -14.78
C ARG A 87 -16.96 0.44 -14.20
N ILE A 88 -16.89 1.68 -13.73
CA ILE A 88 -18.04 2.41 -13.20
C ILE A 88 -18.31 3.58 -14.13
N ASP A 89 -19.51 3.63 -14.69
CA ASP A 89 -19.96 4.75 -15.47
C ASP A 89 -20.08 6.00 -14.58
N LEU A 90 -19.26 7.00 -14.87
CA LEU A 90 -19.25 8.31 -14.21
C LEU A 90 -20.29 9.25 -14.85
N ASP A 91 -21.51 8.75 -15.02
CA ASP A 91 -22.62 9.53 -15.58
C ASP A 91 -23.08 10.65 -14.63
N ARG A 92 -22.74 10.54 -13.34
CA ARG A 92 -23.17 11.44 -12.26
C ARG A 92 -21.99 11.94 -11.44
N LYS A 93 -22.21 13.08 -10.78
CA LYS A 93 -21.20 13.67 -9.88
C LYS A 93 -21.02 12.82 -8.61
N VAL A 94 -19.77 12.67 -8.21
CA VAL A 94 -19.32 11.88 -7.06
C VAL A 94 -19.12 12.79 -5.85
N ARG A 95 -19.73 12.42 -4.73
CA ARG A 95 -19.60 13.11 -3.44
C ARG A 95 -18.57 12.47 -2.51
N LEU A 96 -18.35 11.17 -2.65
CA LEU A 96 -17.43 10.42 -1.80
C LEU A 96 -16.68 9.38 -2.62
N LEU A 97 -15.37 9.30 -2.42
CA LEU A 97 -14.50 8.27 -2.97
C LEU A 97 -13.75 7.57 -1.83
N GLY A 98 -13.87 6.26 -1.77
CA GLY A 98 -13.14 5.41 -0.85
C GLY A 98 -12.30 4.38 -1.59
N VAL A 99 -11.12 4.09 -1.05
CA VAL A 99 -10.25 2.97 -1.44
C VAL A 99 -10.18 2.00 -0.28
N ARG A 100 -10.34 0.71 -0.58
CA ARG A 100 -10.25 -0.39 0.39
C ARG A 100 -9.25 -1.42 -0.10
N VAL A 101 -8.39 -1.87 0.80
CA VAL A 101 -7.55 -3.04 0.60
C VAL A 101 -7.93 -4.12 1.60
N GLY A 102 -8.18 -5.32 1.10
CA GLY A 102 -8.59 -6.50 1.84
C GLY A 102 -7.65 -7.69 1.62
N GLU A 103 -7.95 -8.79 2.29
CA GLU A 103 -7.09 -9.99 2.31
C GLU A 103 -5.66 -9.67 2.71
N LEU A 104 -5.55 -9.03 3.87
CA LEU A 104 -4.27 -8.64 4.44
C LEU A 104 -3.53 -9.87 4.94
N ARG A 105 -2.28 -9.99 4.54
CA ARG A 105 -1.34 -11.01 5.02
C ARG A 105 -0.13 -10.33 5.62
N ILE A 106 0.43 -10.92 6.67
CA ILE A 106 1.66 -10.44 7.28
C ILE A 106 2.81 -10.77 6.32
N ASP A 107 3.60 -9.75 5.99
CA ASP A 107 4.77 -9.90 5.16
C ASP A 107 5.90 -10.49 6.01
N GLN A 108 5.97 -11.82 6.10
CA GLN A 108 6.99 -12.52 6.91
C GLN A 108 8.41 -12.32 6.37
N THR A 109 8.57 -11.89 5.12
CA THR A 109 9.87 -11.77 4.44
C THR A 109 10.77 -10.71 5.09
N ARG A 110 10.21 -9.61 5.59
CA ARG A 110 11.01 -8.52 6.18
C ARG A 110 11.61 -8.84 7.55
N ALA A 111 11.02 -9.80 8.27
CA ALA A 111 11.54 -10.23 9.58
C ALA A 111 12.87 -10.99 9.44
N LEU A 112 13.11 -11.62 8.29
CA LEU A 112 14.33 -12.41 8.04
C LEU A 112 15.49 -11.53 7.55
N GLU A 113 15.24 -10.50 6.75
CA GLU A 113 16.32 -9.64 6.22
C GLU A 113 16.90 -8.67 7.27
N THR A 114 16.11 -8.20 8.23
CA THR A 114 16.64 -7.36 9.32
C THR A 114 17.59 -8.14 10.24
N ALA A 115 17.38 -9.45 10.39
CA ALA A 115 18.28 -10.30 11.18
C ALA A 115 19.61 -10.58 10.48
N ALA A 116 19.64 -10.63 9.15
CA ALA A 116 20.86 -10.90 8.39
C ALA A 116 21.84 -9.71 8.39
N HIS A 117 21.34 -8.46 8.35
CA HIS A 117 22.20 -7.28 8.26
C HIS A 117 22.95 -6.93 9.56
N VAL A 118 22.54 -7.48 10.71
CA VAL A 118 23.24 -7.26 11.99
C VAL A 118 24.44 -8.22 12.16
N ALA A 119 24.48 -9.32 11.41
CA ALA A 119 25.55 -10.32 11.54
C ALA A 119 26.84 -9.94 10.77
N GLU A 120 26.78 -9.07 9.77
CA GLU A 120 27.95 -8.74 8.93
C GLU A 120 28.81 -7.58 9.49
N GLY A 121 28.30 -6.85 10.49
CA GLY A 121 28.98 -5.68 11.07
C GLY A 121 30.03 -5.97 12.16
N GLN A 122 30.26 -7.23 12.55
CA GLN A 122 31.10 -7.56 13.70
C GLN A 122 32.42 -8.29 13.40
N MET A 123 32.78 -8.46 12.12
CA MET A 123 34.01 -9.16 11.73
C MET A 123 35.02 -8.23 11.04
N LEU A 124 35.36 -7.10 11.66
CA LEU A 124 36.53 -6.32 11.21
C LEU A 124 37.22 -5.55 12.33
N THR A 125 37.69 -6.24 13.37
CA THR A 125 38.89 -5.78 14.09
C THR A 125 39.52 -6.99 14.77
N LEU A 126 40.61 -7.51 14.19
CA LEU A 126 41.73 -8.13 14.92
C LEU A 126 42.90 -8.28 13.93
N ASP A 127 43.63 -7.17 13.82
CA ASP A 127 45.09 -7.10 13.90
C ASP A 127 45.91 -8.06 13.02
N PHE A 128 46.26 -7.62 11.80
CA PHE A 128 47.49 -8.06 11.11
C PHE A 128 48.60 -7.07 11.41
N GLY A 129 49.14 -7.14 12.64
CA GLY A 129 50.32 -6.42 13.06
C GLY A 129 51.62 -7.13 12.65
N HIS A 130 52.18 -6.66 11.53
CA HIS A 130 53.61 -6.66 11.16
C HIS A 130 54.34 -7.97 10.78
N PRO A 131 54.87 -8.06 9.55
CA PRO A 131 55.95 -9.00 9.21
C PRO A 131 57.31 -8.36 9.57
N ASP A 132 57.99 -8.90 10.59
CA ASP A 132 59.40 -8.61 10.87
C ASP A 132 60.27 -9.75 10.33
N ASP A 133 61.04 -9.45 9.27
CA ASP A 133 62.24 -10.15 8.81
C ASP A 133 62.90 -9.25 7.74
N PRO A 134 64.21 -9.28 7.42
CA PRO A 134 65.37 -9.95 8.07
C PRO A 134 66.54 -8.97 8.38
N ALA A 135 67.51 -9.41 9.21
CA ALA A 135 68.95 -9.46 8.87
C ALA A 135 69.88 -9.41 10.11
N VAL A 136 70.50 -10.55 10.45
CA VAL A 136 71.97 -10.64 10.66
C VAL A 136 72.44 -12.09 10.49
#